data_AF-A0A933QZ44-F1
#
_entry.id   AF-A0A933QZ44-F1
#
_cell.length_a   1.000
_cell.length_b   1.000
_cell.length_c   1.000
_cell.angle_alpha   90.00
_cell.angle_beta   90.00
_cell.angle_gamma   90.00
#
_symmetry.space_group_name_H-M   'P 1'
#
loop_
_entity.id
_entity.type
_entity.pdbx_description
1 polymer ?
#
loop_
_entity_poly.entity_id
_entity_poly.type
_entity_poly.pdbx_seq_one_letter_code
_entity_poly.pdbx_strand_id
1 'polypeptide(L)'
;MNPSDSSESAEKTRLDEAREKGIPWKKWGPYLSERQWGTVREDYSPDGDAWNFFTHDHARSRAYRWGEDGIAGVSDDKQRLCFALALWNGKDAILKERLFGLTNSEGNHGEDVKEYYFYLDSTPTHSYMKYLYKYPQAAFPYADLLETNRRRTRDEMEYELLDTGVFKDDRYFDVFVEYAKDGPEDILVKITAANRGPGAAELHLLPTLWFRNDWAAWIAESNRSPEKPSLKQIEAAAGTRAVSATHPLLGEFILACEGEVPLLFTENDTNHARLFPGQKN
;
A
#
# COMPACT_ATOMS: atom_id res chain seq x y z
N MET A 1 6.15 48.90 17.20
CA MET A 1 6.67 47.55 17.49
C MET A 1 6.70 46.80 16.17
N ASN A 2 7.90 46.60 15.62
CA ASN A 2 8.08 45.77 14.42
C ASN A 2 7.84 44.30 14.82
N PRO A 3 7.11 43.51 14.03
CA PRO A 3 7.09 42.06 14.21
C PRO A 3 8.45 41.51 13.77
N SER A 4 9.36 41.37 14.72
CA SER A 4 10.66 40.72 14.52
C SER A 4 10.49 39.20 14.47
N ASP A 5 11.02 38.59 13.40
CA ASP A 5 11.35 37.17 13.21
C ASP A 5 10.24 36.15 13.50
N SER A 6 9.40 35.87 12.49
CA SER A 6 8.89 34.51 12.33
C SER A 6 10.07 33.64 11.86
N SER A 7 10.66 32.83 12.74
CA SER A 7 11.59 31.80 12.31
C SER A 7 10.94 31.01 11.18
N GLU A 8 11.56 31.00 10.01
CA GLU A 8 11.07 30.27 8.86
C GLU A 8 10.85 28.80 9.26
N SER A 9 9.62 28.28 9.11
CA SER A 9 9.32 26.91 9.51
C SER A 9 10.21 25.94 8.72
N ALA A 10 10.63 24.82 9.32
CA ALA A 10 11.44 23.81 8.63
C ALA A 10 10.83 23.37 7.29
N GLU A 11 9.50 23.28 7.20
CA GLU A 11 8.82 22.95 5.95
C GLU A 11 8.97 24.02 4.86
N LYS A 12 8.93 25.29 5.23
CA LYS A 12 9.18 26.39 4.29
C LYS A 12 10.60 26.33 3.75
N THR A 13 11.59 26.06 4.61
CA THR A 13 12.97 25.82 4.17
C THR A 13 13.06 24.67 3.18
N ARG A 14 12.42 23.51 3.45
CA ARG A 14 12.43 22.38 2.51
C ARG A 14 11.76 22.70 1.17
N LEU A 15 10.68 23.48 1.18
CA LEU A 15 10.00 23.94 -0.03
C LEU A 15 10.88 24.86 -0.86
N ASP A 16 11.58 25.80 -0.22
CA ASP A 16 12.51 26.72 -0.87
C ASP A 16 13.72 25.96 -1.42
N GLU A 17 14.25 24.98 -0.67
CA GLU A 17 15.29 24.08 -1.15
C GLU A 17 14.86 23.25 -2.37
N ALA A 18 13.65 22.71 -2.35
CA ALA A 18 13.12 21.96 -3.48
C ALA A 18 12.96 22.85 -4.72
N ARG A 19 12.48 24.10 -4.54
CA ARG A 19 12.22 25.04 -5.63
C ARG A 19 13.50 25.66 -6.20
N GLU A 20 14.42 26.07 -5.33
CA GLU A 20 15.55 26.93 -5.68
C GLU A 20 16.86 26.17 -5.84
N LYS A 21 17.04 25.10 -5.03
CA LYS A 21 18.26 24.27 -5.05
C LYS A 21 18.05 22.92 -5.75
N GLY A 22 16.80 22.57 -6.08
CA GLY A 22 16.46 21.29 -6.70
C GLY A 22 16.66 20.08 -5.77
N ILE A 23 16.67 20.28 -4.45
CA ILE A 23 16.78 19.15 -3.50
C ILE A 23 15.51 18.30 -3.63
N PRO A 24 15.62 16.97 -3.84
CA PRO A 24 14.50 16.14 -4.28
C PRO A 24 13.61 15.70 -3.10
N TRP A 25 13.18 16.65 -2.26
CA TRP A 25 12.31 16.39 -1.10
C TRP A 25 11.03 15.62 -1.45
N LYS A 26 10.50 15.84 -2.66
CA LYS A 26 9.29 15.18 -3.19
C LYS A 26 9.58 13.90 -3.99
N LYS A 27 10.81 13.38 -3.97
CA LYS A 27 11.11 12.10 -4.65
C LYS A 27 10.34 10.95 -4.03
N TRP A 28 10.22 10.93 -2.70
CA TRP A 28 9.48 9.90 -1.97
C TRP A 28 8.20 10.46 -1.39
N GLY A 29 7.10 9.74 -1.54
CA GLY A 29 5.80 10.21 -1.06
C GLY A 29 4.72 9.14 -1.17
N PRO A 30 3.46 9.50 -0.83
CA PRO A 30 2.33 8.58 -0.84
C PRO A 30 1.78 8.46 -2.27
N TYR A 31 2.62 7.92 -3.17
CA TYR A 31 2.30 7.79 -4.59
C TYR A 31 1.73 6.41 -4.95
N LEU A 32 1.62 5.51 -3.98
CA LEU A 32 0.87 4.26 -4.09
C LEU A 32 -0.60 4.53 -3.86
N SER A 33 -1.45 3.99 -4.73
CA SER A 33 -2.88 3.89 -4.42
C SER A 33 -3.07 2.78 -3.39
N GLU A 34 -4.10 2.88 -2.57
CA GLU A 34 -4.46 1.77 -1.68
C GLU A 34 -5.31 0.70 -2.40
N ARG A 35 -5.70 1.00 -3.65
CA ARG A 35 -6.45 0.13 -4.56
C ARG A 35 -6.11 0.47 -6.02
N GLN A 36 -5.60 -0.51 -6.76
CA GLN A 36 -5.23 -0.37 -8.19
C GLN A 36 -6.00 -1.34 -9.11
N TRP A 37 -6.82 -2.23 -8.56
CA TRP A 37 -7.66 -3.16 -9.31
C TRP A 37 -8.93 -2.47 -9.87
N GLY A 38 -9.47 -3.03 -10.96
CA GLY A 38 -10.69 -2.53 -11.61
C GLY A 38 -10.51 -1.18 -12.31
N THR A 39 -9.30 -0.87 -12.82
CA THR A 39 -8.97 0.43 -13.42
C THR A 39 -8.81 0.33 -14.94
N VAL A 40 -9.17 1.41 -15.65
CA VAL A 40 -9.05 1.50 -17.12
C VAL A 40 -7.61 1.29 -17.61
N ARG A 41 -6.60 1.65 -16.81
CA ARG A 41 -5.18 1.45 -17.19
C ARG A 41 -4.80 -0.02 -17.23
N GLU A 42 -5.37 -0.81 -16.33
CA GLU A 42 -5.09 -2.24 -16.20
C GLU A 42 -6.03 -3.10 -17.07
N ASP A 43 -6.90 -2.46 -17.86
CA ASP A 43 -7.85 -3.13 -18.74
C ASP A 43 -7.22 -3.56 -20.07
N TYR A 44 -7.25 -4.87 -20.31
CA TYR A 44 -6.87 -5.49 -21.57
C TYR A 44 -7.96 -6.44 -22.07
N SER A 45 -9.20 -6.25 -21.61
CA SER A 45 -10.36 -6.95 -22.12
C SER A 45 -10.66 -6.56 -23.57
N PRO A 46 -11.24 -7.46 -24.39
CA PRO A 46 -11.61 -7.13 -25.77
C PRO A 46 -12.73 -6.08 -25.89
N ASP A 47 -13.53 -5.93 -24.84
CA ASP A 47 -14.77 -5.16 -24.79
C ASP A 47 -14.70 -3.90 -23.92
N GLY A 48 -13.58 -3.67 -23.22
CA GLY A 48 -13.38 -2.48 -22.38
C GLY A 48 -14.01 -2.58 -20.99
N ASP A 49 -14.22 -3.80 -20.48
CA ASP A 49 -14.76 -4.07 -19.15
C ASP A 49 -13.67 -4.07 -18.07
N ALA A 50 -13.16 -2.88 -17.78
CA ALA A 50 -12.08 -2.66 -16.81
C ALA A 50 -12.38 -3.21 -15.40
N TRP A 51 -13.63 -3.11 -14.95
CA TRP A 51 -14.04 -3.49 -13.60
C TRP A 51 -14.02 -5.00 -13.40
N ASN A 52 -14.40 -5.78 -14.42
CA ASN A 52 -14.42 -7.24 -14.33
C ASN A 52 -13.15 -7.91 -14.87
N PHE A 53 -12.30 -7.21 -15.63
CA PHE A 53 -11.07 -7.77 -16.18
C PHE A 53 -9.97 -7.99 -15.12
N PHE A 54 -9.72 -7.00 -14.27
CA PHE A 54 -8.70 -7.06 -13.22
C PHE A 54 -9.36 -6.86 -11.86
N THR A 55 -10.01 -7.91 -11.35
CA THR A 55 -10.76 -7.87 -10.10
C THR A 55 -9.87 -7.82 -8.86
N HIS A 56 -10.46 -7.50 -7.71
CA HIS A 56 -9.81 -7.67 -6.40
C HIS A 56 -9.25 -9.09 -6.17
N ASP A 57 -9.88 -10.14 -6.72
CA ASP A 57 -9.36 -11.51 -6.60
C ASP A 57 -8.05 -11.70 -7.39
N HIS A 58 -7.95 -11.07 -8.55
CA HIS A 58 -6.73 -11.09 -9.38
C HIS A 58 -5.63 -10.21 -8.77
N ALA A 59 -5.98 -9.07 -8.15
CA ALA A 59 -5.07 -8.11 -7.51
C ALA A 59 -4.00 -8.75 -6.62
N ARG A 60 -4.38 -9.74 -5.83
CA ARG A 60 -3.49 -10.48 -4.91
C ARG A 60 -2.56 -11.49 -5.57
N SER A 61 -2.62 -11.64 -6.88
CA SER A 61 -1.96 -12.74 -7.59
C SER A 61 -1.51 -12.38 -9.00
N ARG A 62 -1.59 -11.09 -9.37
CA ARG A 62 -1.23 -10.59 -10.68
C ARG A 62 -0.36 -9.36 -10.53
N ALA A 63 0.80 -9.37 -11.18
CA ALA A 63 1.67 -8.20 -11.23
C ALA A 63 0.96 -7.09 -12.02
N TYR A 64 1.03 -5.87 -11.50
CA TYR A 64 0.45 -4.69 -12.13
C TYR A 64 1.35 -4.19 -13.26
N ARG A 65 0.74 -3.57 -14.27
CA ARG A 65 1.48 -3.07 -15.44
C ARG A 65 1.83 -1.60 -15.34
N TRP A 66 0.93 -0.78 -14.80
CA TRP A 66 1.03 0.68 -14.89
C TRP A 66 1.17 1.38 -13.55
N GLY A 67 1.02 0.66 -12.45
CA GLY A 67 1.14 1.18 -11.09
C GLY A 67 1.37 0.04 -10.11
N GLU A 68 1.20 0.34 -8.83
CA GLU A 68 1.24 -0.60 -7.72
C GLU A 68 0.23 -0.11 -6.67
N ASP A 69 -0.27 -1.02 -5.83
CA ASP A 69 -1.07 -0.67 -4.66
C ASP A 69 -0.45 -1.13 -3.34
N GLY A 70 -0.83 -0.46 -2.25
CA GLY A 70 -0.44 -0.85 -0.90
C GLY A 70 -1.02 0.05 0.18
N ILE A 71 -1.52 -0.55 1.28
CA ILE A 71 -2.06 0.22 2.41
C ILE A 71 -0.95 1.05 3.06
N ALA A 72 -1.24 2.34 3.25
CA ALA A 72 -0.33 3.33 3.83
C ALA A 72 1.04 3.39 3.13
N GLY A 73 1.06 3.15 1.82
CA GLY A 73 2.30 2.97 1.07
C GLY A 73 3.02 4.27 0.72
N VAL A 74 4.35 4.15 0.57
CA VAL A 74 5.21 5.17 -0.03
C VAL A 74 6.01 4.57 -1.20
N SER A 75 6.34 5.40 -2.18
CA SER A 75 7.25 5.02 -3.26
C SER A 75 8.07 6.20 -3.73
N ASP A 76 9.05 5.96 -4.59
CA ASP A 76 9.62 7.04 -5.39
C ASP A 76 8.58 7.58 -6.38
N ASP A 77 8.84 8.77 -6.94
CA ASP A 77 7.94 9.50 -7.84
C ASP A 77 7.70 8.81 -9.19
N LYS A 78 8.39 7.69 -9.44
CA LYS A 78 8.18 6.81 -10.59
C LYS A 78 7.60 5.43 -10.21
N GLN A 79 7.25 5.21 -8.94
CA GLN A 79 6.78 3.93 -8.40
C GLN A 79 7.67 2.74 -8.79
N ARG A 80 9.00 2.92 -8.75
CA ARG A 80 9.97 1.85 -9.02
C ARG A 80 10.20 1.02 -7.78
N LEU A 81 10.50 1.67 -6.64
CA LEU A 81 10.63 1.03 -5.33
C LEU A 81 9.45 1.45 -4.45
N CYS A 82 8.74 0.46 -3.95
CA CYS A 82 7.50 0.60 -3.20
C CYS A 82 7.67 0.00 -1.82
N PHE A 83 7.09 0.66 -0.82
CA PHE A 83 6.98 0.15 0.55
C PHE A 83 5.55 0.35 1.03
N ALA A 84 4.96 -0.67 1.66
CA ALA A 84 3.62 -0.58 2.25
C ALA A 84 3.44 -1.60 3.37
N LEU A 85 2.31 -1.48 4.07
CA LEU A 85 1.95 -2.39 5.15
C LEU A 85 0.99 -3.48 4.66
N ALA A 86 1.33 -4.75 4.93
CA ALA A 86 0.40 -5.86 4.91
C ALA A 86 0.10 -6.33 6.35
N LEU A 87 -1.13 -6.75 6.61
CA LEU A 87 -1.57 -7.22 7.92
C LEU A 87 -2.29 -8.57 7.82
N TRP A 88 -2.29 -9.33 8.92
CA TRP A 88 -3.13 -10.52 9.05
C TRP A 88 -3.54 -10.74 10.50
N ASN A 89 -4.84 -10.87 10.76
CA ASN A 89 -5.41 -11.07 12.11
C ASN A 89 -5.50 -12.55 12.54
N GLY A 90 -4.88 -13.46 11.78
CA GLY A 90 -4.96 -14.91 12.01
C GLY A 90 -6.26 -15.57 11.53
N LYS A 91 -7.22 -14.79 11.03
CA LYS A 91 -8.57 -15.26 10.65
C LYS A 91 -8.97 -14.90 9.23
N ASP A 92 -8.44 -13.82 8.68
CA ASP A 92 -8.71 -13.40 7.32
C ASP A 92 -8.23 -14.47 6.32
N ALA A 93 -9.00 -14.66 5.25
CA ALA A 93 -8.68 -15.62 4.21
C ALA A 93 -7.49 -15.20 3.32
N ILE A 94 -7.08 -13.93 3.41
CA ILE A 94 -6.00 -13.31 2.64
C ILE A 94 -5.24 -12.32 3.52
N LEU A 95 -4.03 -11.94 3.09
CA LEU A 95 -3.33 -10.80 3.66
C LEU A 95 -4.09 -9.51 3.35
N LYS A 96 -4.18 -8.63 4.34
CA LYS A 96 -4.71 -7.28 4.17
C LYS A 96 -3.61 -6.35 3.70
N GLU A 97 -3.40 -6.32 2.40
CA GLU A 97 -2.33 -5.56 1.72
C GLU A 97 -2.88 -4.39 0.88
N ARG A 98 -4.19 -4.40 0.59
CA ARG A 98 -4.91 -3.40 -0.20
C ARG A 98 -6.32 -3.21 0.34
N LEU A 99 -6.90 -2.05 0.09
CA LEU A 99 -8.26 -1.75 0.51
C LEU A 99 -9.27 -2.49 -0.37
N PHE A 100 -10.27 -3.08 0.29
CA PHE A 100 -11.40 -3.70 -0.38
C PHE A 100 -12.48 -2.67 -0.70
N GLY A 101 -13.23 -2.94 -1.76
CA GLY A 101 -14.35 -2.13 -2.18
C GLY A 101 -15.21 -2.86 -3.20
N LEU A 102 -16.24 -2.18 -3.65
CA LEU A 102 -17.18 -2.62 -4.66
C LEU A 102 -16.88 -1.90 -5.97
N THR A 103 -17.04 -2.60 -7.09
CA THR A 103 -17.10 -1.98 -8.42
C THR A 103 -18.45 -1.30 -8.65
N ASN A 104 -18.55 -0.53 -9.75
CA ASN A 104 -19.79 0.16 -10.13
C ASN A 104 -21.03 -0.74 -10.24
N SER A 105 -20.87 -2.01 -10.62
CA SER A 105 -21.98 -2.96 -10.74
C SER A 105 -22.30 -3.69 -9.44
N GLU A 106 -21.47 -3.52 -8.41
CA GLU A 106 -21.57 -4.23 -7.14
C GLU A 106 -22.16 -3.36 -6.03
N GLY A 107 -21.95 -2.04 -6.07
CA GLY A 107 -22.58 -1.07 -5.17
C GLY A 107 -23.87 -0.49 -5.76
N ASN A 108 -24.86 -0.24 -4.90
CA ASN A 108 -26.13 0.36 -5.30
C ASN A 108 -26.02 1.86 -5.65
N HIS A 109 -24.95 2.52 -5.22
CA HIS A 109 -24.59 3.90 -5.59
C HIS A 109 -23.25 4.01 -6.34
N GLY A 110 -22.72 2.88 -6.84
CA GLY A 110 -21.50 2.82 -7.65
C GLY A 110 -20.30 2.25 -6.89
N GLU A 111 -19.11 2.66 -7.30
CA GLU A 111 -17.85 2.25 -6.66
C GLU A 111 -17.75 2.77 -5.22
N ASP A 112 -17.37 1.88 -4.31
CA ASP A 112 -17.42 2.17 -2.88
C ASP A 112 -16.37 1.38 -2.08
N VAL A 113 -15.56 2.07 -1.28
CA VAL A 113 -14.51 1.45 -0.47
C VAL A 113 -15.08 1.03 0.88
N LYS A 114 -15.03 -0.26 1.18
CA LYS A 114 -15.65 -0.85 2.38
C LYS A 114 -14.66 -0.99 3.53
N GLU A 115 -13.90 0.06 3.79
CA GLU A 115 -12.79 0.09 4.74
C GLU A 115 -12.78 1.40 5.53
N TYR A 116 -12.25 1.38 6.75
CA TYR A 116 -12.07 2.59 7.54
C TYR A 116 -10.61 2.95 7.69
N TYR A 117 -10.23 4.07 7.09
CA TYR A 117 -8.88 4.61 7.08
C TYR A 117 -8.89 6.13 7.01
N PHE A 118 -7.80 6.75 7.47
CA PHE A 118 -7.71 8.19 7.60
C PHE A 118 -6.29 8.67 7.32
N TYR A 119 -6.17 9.66 6.44
CA TYR A 119 -4.96 10.47 6.31
C TYR A 119 -4.97 11.52 7.42
N LEU A 120 -4.10 11.36 8.40
CA LEU A 120 -4.08 12.20 9.60
C LEU A 120 -3.17 13.42 9.45
N ASP A 121 -2.04 13.28 8.75
CA ASP A 121 -1.10 14.36 8.49
C ASP A 121 -0.28 14.08 7.22
N SER A 122 0.07 15.13 6.49
CA SER A 122 1.01 15.09 5.36
C SER A 122 1.51 16.49 5.04
N THR A 123 2.80 16.72 5.26
CA THR A 123 3.47 17.96 4.86
C THR A 123 3.61 18.06 3.33
N PRO A 124 3.66 19.27 2.73
CA PRO A 124 3.84 19.46 1.28
C PRO A 124 5.07 18.78 0.65
N THR A 125 6.13 18.58 1.42
CA THR A 125 7.35 17.86 1.01
C THR A 125 7.33 16.37 1.41
N HIS A 126 6.24 15.91 2.01
CA HIS A 126 6.11 14.57 2.60
C HIS A 126 7.23 14.28 3.61
N SER A 127 7.75 15.31 4.27
CA SER A 127 8.79 15.20 5.31
C SER A 127 8.24 14.58 6.60
N TYR A 128 6.94 14.73 6.83
CA TYR A 128 6.16 13.94 7.77
C TYR A 128 4.83 13.52 7.13
N MET A 129 4.43 12.27 7.37
CA MET A 129 3.14 11.69 6.97
C MET A 129 2.62 10.76 8.07
N LYS A 130 1.30 10.75 8.27
CA LYS A 130 0.63 9.89 9.24
C LYS A 130 -0.67 9.33 8.69
N TYR A 131 -0.81 8.01 8.74
CA TYR A 131 -1.98 7.26 8.30
C TYR A 131 -2.54 6.44 9.46
N LEU A 132 -3.86 6.26 9.51
CA LEU A 132 -4.55 5.35 10.42
C LEU A 132 -5.40 4.38 9.62
N TYR A 133 -5.23 3.09 9.87
CA TYR A 133 -6.10 2.01 9.40
C TYR A 133 -6.83 1.34 10.56
N LYS A 134 -8.13 1.08 10.42
CA LYS A 134 -8.92 0.32 11.39
C LYS A 134 -9.12 -1.12 10.89
N TYR A 135 -8.38 -2.04 11.47
CA TYR A 135 -8.37 -3.44 11.04
C TYR A 135 -9.16 -4.34 12.01
N PRO A 136 -10.20 -5.07 11.56
CA PRO A 136 -10.99 -5.91 12.46
C PRO A 136 -10.22 -7.11 13.03
N GLN A 137 -10.57 -7.53 14.25
CA GLN A 137 -10.03 -8.76 14.86
C GLN A 137 -10.73 -10.04 14.39
N ALA A 138 -11.89 -9.91 13.76
CA ALA A 138 -12.62 -11.01 13.13
C ALA A 138 -12.27 -11.08 11.64
N ALA A 139 -12.57 -12.23 11.01
CA ALA A 139 -12.40 -12.37 9.57
C ALA A 139 -13.16 -11.27 8.82
N PHE A 140 -12.50 -10.60 7.90
CA PHE A 140 -13.07 -9.50 7.15
C PHE A 140 -14.25 -9.98 6.27
N PRO A 141 -15.43 -9.32 6.32
CA PRO A 141 -16.69 -9.84 5.77
C PRO A 141 -16.86 -9.57 4.26
N TYR A 142 -15.88 -9.99 3.45
CA TYR A 142 -15.86 -9.74 1.99
C TYR A 142 -17.16 -10.17 1.28
N ALA A 143 -17.61 -11.41 1.52
CA ALA A 143 -18.77 -11.99 0.85
C ALA A 143 -20.08 -11.32 1.27
N ASP A 144 -20.25 -11.04 2.57
CA ASP A 144 -21.45 -10.36 3.07
C ASP A 144 -21.58 -8.94 2.48
N LEU A 145 -20.50 -8.16 2.51
CA LEU A 145 -20.46 -6.84 1.89
C LEU A 145 -20.85 -6.89 0.41
N LEU A 146 -20.32 -7.84 -0.34
CA LEU A 146 -20.58 -7.98 -1.76
C LEU A 146 -22.02 -8.43 -2.05
N GLU A 147 -22.45 -9.51 -1.42
CA GLU A 147 -23.77 -10.12 -1.69
C GLU A 147 -24.91 -9.23 -1.23
N THR A 148 -24.76 -8.55 -0.09
CA THR A 148 -25.79 -7.67 0.44
C THR A 148 -25.92 -6.41 -0.42
N ASN A 149 -24.82 -5.75 -0.80
CA ASN A 149 -24.89 -4.55 -1.63
C ASN A 149 -25.43 -4.85 -3.05
N ARG A 150 -25.08 -5.99 -3.65
CA ARG A 150 -25.63 -6.41 -4.96
C ARG A 150 -27.15 -6.58 -4.98
N ARG A 151 -27.77 -6.83 -3.82
CA ARG A 151 -29.22 -6.99 -3.70
C ARG A 151 -29.95 -5.67 -3.43
N ARG A 152 -29.21 -4.61 -3.05
CA ARG A 152 -29.79 -3.30 -2.76
C ARG A 152 -30.10 -2.55 -4.05
N THR A 153 -31.17 -1.79 -3.99
CA THR A 153 -31.57 -0.86 -5.02
C THR A 153 -30.99 0.52 -4.75
N ARG A 154 -31.02 1.39 -5.76
CA ARG A 154 -30.58 2.80 -5.64
C ARG A 154 -31.38 3.61 -4.61
N ASP A 155 -32.56 3.13 -4.22
CA ASP A 155 -33.45 3.81 -3.28
C ASP A 155 -33.16 3.42 -1.81
N GLU A 156 -32.28 2.43 -1.60
CA GLU A 156 -31.81 1.99 -0.29
C GLU A 156 -30.47 2.65 0.07
N MET A 157 -30.17 2.73 1.36
CA MET A 157 -28.84 3.16 1.83
C MET A 157 -27.76 2.14 1.42
N GLU A 158 -26.50 2.52 1.45
CA GLU A 158 -25.38 1.58 1.29
C GLU A 158 -25.28 0.64 2.51
N TYR A 159 -24.83 -0.61 2.30
CA TYR A 159 -24.49 -1.52 3.39
C TYR A 159 -23.00 -1.38 3.70
N GLU A 160 -22.70 -0.86 4.88
CA GLU A 160 -21.34 -0.49 5.28
C GLU A 160 -20.64 -1.57 6.10
N LEU A 161 -19.31 -1.49 6.17
CA LEU A 161 -18.51 -2.41 6.99
C LEU A 161 -18.94 -2.39 8.46
N LEU A 162 -19.40 -1.24 9.00
CA LEU A 162 -19.96 -1.16 10.35
C LEU A 162 -21.23 -2.01 10.53
N ASP A 163 -22.09 -2.11 9.51
CA ASP A 163 -23.38 -2.81 9.59
C ASP A 163 -23.19 -4.32 9.76
N THR A 164 -22.06 -4.86 9.28
CA THR A 164 -21.69 -6.29 9.44
C THR A 164 -21.47 -6.68 10.91
N GLY A 165 -21.27 -5.69 11.79
CA GLY A 165 -20.94 -5.92 13.19
C GLY A 165 -19.51 -6.36 13.45
N VAL A 166 -18.62 -6.35 12.44
CA VAL A 166 -17.22 -6.78 12.58
C VAL A 166 -16.43 -5.95 13.61
N PHE A 167 -16.90 -4.72 13.89
CA PHE A 167 -16.33 -3.81 14.90
C PHE A 167 -17.02 -3.85 16.26
N LYS A 168 -18.00 -4.75 16.46
CA LYS A 168 -18.75 -4.84 17.72
C LYS A 168 -17.82 -5.07 18.91
N ASP A 169 -18.16 -4.45 20.04
CA ASP A 169 -17.37 -4.47 21.28
C ASP A 169 -15.94 -3.92 21.11
N ASP A 170 -15.74 -2.96 20.20
CA ASP A 170 -14.44 -2.36 19.87
C ASP A 170 -13.37 -3.38 19.42
N ARG A 171 -13.79 -4.51 18.82
CA ARG A 171 -12.89 -5.60 18.42
C ARG A 171 -12.13 -5.32 17.13
N TYR A 172 -11.26 -4.34 17.19
CA TYR A 172 -10.37 -3.96 16.10
C TYR A 172 -9.01 -3.48 16.60
N PHE A 173 -8.09 -3.30 15.66
CA PHE A 173 -6.82 -2.63 15.85
C PHE A 173 -6.87 -1.26 15.19
N ASP A 174 -6.45 -0.22 15.91
CA ASP A 174 -5.98 1.00 15.24
C ASP A 174 -4.52 0.76 14.84
N VAL A 175 -4.20 0.86 13.56
CA VAL A 175 -2.85 0.70 13.04
C VAL A 175 -2.40 2.02 12.44
N PHE A 176 -1.48 2.68 13.13
CA PHE A 176 -0.86 3.91 12.68
C PHE A 176 0.41 3.59 11.89
N VAL A 177 0.58 4.25 10.75
CA VAL A 177 1.81 4.23 9.96
C VAL A 177 2.30 5.66 9.83
N GLU A 178 3.53 5.90 10.27
CA GLU A 178 4.18 7.20 10.28
C GLU A 178 5.47 7.14 9.47
N TYR A 179 5.69 8.18 8.67
CA TYR A 179 6.92 8.40 7.93
C TYR A 179 7.51 9.74 8.35
N ALA A 180 8.81 9.77 8.62
CA ALA A 180 9.54 10.99 8.93
C ALA A 180 10.86 11.03 8.15
N LYS A 181 11.14 12.14 7.48
CA LYS A 181 12.36 12.33 6.70
C LYS A 181 13.40 13.13 7.48
N ASP A 182 14.61 12.58 7.59
CA ASP A 182 15.79 13.36 7.97
C ASP A 182 16.37 14.10 6.75
N GLY A 183 16.37 13.42 5.60
CA GLY A 183 16.78 13.96 4.31
C GLY A 183 15.85 13.54 3.17
N PRO A 184 16.12 13.98 1.92
CA PRO A 184 15.27 13.65 0.78
C PRO A 184 15.22 12.15 0.45
N GLU A 185 16.19 11.36 0.92
CA GLU A 185 16.32 9.92 0.67
C GLU A 185 16.51 9.09 1.95
N ASP A 186 16.32 9.70 3.12
CA ASP A 186 16.41 9.04 4.43
C ASP A 186 15.06 9.16 5.13
N ILE A 187 14.41 8.00 5.34
CA ILE A 187 13.03 7.90 5.80
C ILE A 187 12.96 6.90 6.95
N LEU A 188 12.55 7.39 8.12
CA LEU A 188 12.16 6.55 9.23
C LEU A 188 10.70 6.12 9.07
N VAL A 189 10.44 4.82 9.20
CA VAL A 189 9.09 4.25 9.24
C VAL A 189 8.78 3.82 10.66
N LYS A 190 7.61 4.21 11.17
CA LYS A 190 7.10 3.74 12.46
C LYS A 190 5.69 3.20 12.29
N ILE A 191 5.49 1.96 12.73
CA ILE A 191 4.18 1.31 12.74
C ILE A 191 3.77 1.08 14.19
N THR A 192 2.60 1.58 14.58
CA THR A 192 2.04 1.40 15.92
C THR A 192 0.67 0.74 15.82
N ALA A 193 0.53 -0.47 16.33
CA ALA A 193 -0.75 -1.16 16.41
C ALA A 193 -1.30 -1.13 17.84
N ALA A 194 -2.51 -0.58 18.00
CA ALA A 194 -3.23 -0.52 19.26
C ALA A 194 -4.45 -1.44 19.21
N ASN A 195 -4.44 -2.51 20.00
CA ASN A 195 -5.61 -3.35 20.21
C ASN A 195 -6.66 -2.56 21.00
N ARG A 196 -7.81 -2.27 20.38
CA ARG A 196 -8.94 -1.57 21.00
C ARG A 196 -9.92 -2.50 21.70
N GLY A 197 -9.85 -3.79 21.38
CA GLY A 197 -10.76 -4.79 21.90
C GLY A 197 -10.50 -5.14 23.37
N PRO A 198 -11.47 -5.77 24.03
CA PRO A 198 -11.43 -6.06 25.46
C PRO A 198 -10.48 -7.20 25.85
N GLY A 199 -9.85 -7.88 24.90
CA GLY A 199 -8.99 -9.03 25.14
C GLY A 199 -7.81 -9.11 24.18
N ALA A 200 -6.82 -9.94 24.53
CA ALA A 200 -5.69 -10.21 23.65
C ALA A 200 -6.16 -10.76 22.30
N ALA A 201 -5.58 -10.26 21.22
CA ALA A 201 -5.88 -10.65 19.86
C ALA A 201 -4.58 -10.72 19.05
N GLU A 202 -4.50 -11.71 18.17
CA GLU A 202 -3.35 -11.91 17.30
C GLU A 202 -3.36 -10.90 16.15
N LEU A 203 -2.19 -10.34 15.84
CA LEU A 203 -1.96 -9.50 14.68
C LEU A 203 -0.54 -9.73 14.16
N HIS A 204 -0.44 -10.09 12.89
CA HIS A 204 0.80 -10.14 12.14
C HIS A 204 0.94 -8.86 11.34
N LEU A 205 2.12 -8.25 11.41
CA LEU A 205 2.50 -7.08 10.62
C LEU A 205 3.60 -7.48 9.65
N LEU A 206 3.39 -7.19 8.37
CA LEU A 206 4.33 -7.48 7.29
C LEU A 206 4.62 -6.17 6.54
N PRO A 207 5.54 -5.33 7.07
CA PRO A 207 6.08 -4.21 6.30
C PRO A 207 6.81 -4.77 5.08
N THR A 208 6.38 -4.38 3.89
CA THR A 208 6.76 -5.03 2.63
C THR A 208 7.45 -4.02 1.73
N LEU A 209 8.61 -4.38 1.20
CA LEU A 209 9.38 -3.60 0.23
C LEU A 209 9.46 -4.39 -1.08
N TRP A 210 9.13 -3.77 -2.21
CA TRP A 210 9.18 -4.43 -3.51
C TRP A 210 9.48 -3.47 -4.65
N PHE A 211 9.97 -4.01 -5.75
CA PHE A 211 10.06 -3.27 -7.00
C PHE A 211 8.82 -3.54 -7.86
N ARG A 212 8.27 -2.49 -8.48
CA ARG A 212 7.25 -2.67 -9.53
C ARG A 212 7.85 -3.48 -10.66
N ASN A 213 7.12 -4.49 -11.14
CA ASN A 213 7.62 -5.36 -12.21
C ASN A 213 7.64 -4.62 -13.55
N ASP A 214 8.79 -4.03 -13.90
CA ASP A 214 9.02 -3.36 -15.17
C ASP A 214 10.03 -4.07 -16.10
N TRP A 215 10.52 -5.25 -15.70
CA TRP A 215 11.52 -6.03 -16.43
C TRP A 215 10.96 -7.28 -17.13
N ALA A 216 9.75 -7.73 -16.77
CA ALA A 216 9.22 -8.99 -17.29
C ALA A 216 9.00 -8.98 -18.80
N ALA A 217 9.08 -10.17 -19.41
CA ALA A 217 9.03 -10.34 -20.87
C ALA A 217 7.68 -9.96 -21.51
N TRP A 218 6.60 -9.89 -20.73
CA TRP A 218 5.28 -9.45 -21.19
C TRP A 218 5.19 -7.91 -21.38
N ILE A 219 6.20 -7.17 -20.96
CA ILE A 219 6.31 -5.72 -21.16
C ILE A 219 6.91 -5.46 -22.54
N ALA A 220 6.32 -4.48 -23.24
CA ALA A 220 6.80 -4.06 -24.54
C ALA A 220 8.28 -3.64 -24.45
N GLU A 221 9.10 -4.10 -25.40
CA GLU A 221 10.55 -3.88 -25.38
C GLU A 221 10.95 -2.41 -25.24
N SER A 222 10.16 -1.48 -25.81
CA SER A 222 10.39 -0.04 -25.68
C SER A 222 10.29 0.51 -24.26
N ASN A 223 9.58 -0.21 -23.36
CA ASN A 223 9.26 0.23 -22.00
C ASN A 223 9.83 -0.70 -20.92
N ARG A 224 10.48 -1.79 -21.32
CA ARG A 224 10.99 -2.82 -20.43
C ARG A 224 12.35 -2.42 -19.88
N SER A 225 12.54 -2.54 -18.57
CA SER A 225 13.84 -2.38 -17.94
C SER A 225 14.81 -3.44 -18.48
N PRO A 226 16.05 -3.07 -18.87
CA PRO A 226 17.04 -4.02 -19.37
C PRO A 226 17.56 -4.95 -18.28
N GLU A 227 17.43 -4.56 -17.01
CA GLU A 227 17.97 -5.28 -15.87
C GLU A 227 16.93 -5.38 -14.75
N LYS A 228 16.82 -6.58 -14.18
CA LYS A 228 15.97 -6.86 -13.02
C LYS A 228 16.64 -6.32 -11.76
N PRO A 229 15.95 -5.51 -10.94
CA PRO A 229 16.48 -5.05 -9.66
C PRO A 229 16.59 -6.21 -8.65
N SER A 230 17.30 -6.00 -7.54
CA SER A 230 17.50 -7.05 -6.54
C SER A 230 17.22 -6.59 -5.11
N LEU A 231 16.54 -7.44 -4.36
CA LEU A 231 16.43 -7.38 -2.90
C LEU A 231 17.26 -8.52 -2.31
N LYS A 232 18.19 -8.20 -1.41
CA LYS A 232 19.04 -9.19 -0.76
C LYS A 232 19.21 -8.87 0.71
N GLN A 233 19.05 -9.87 1.56
CA GLN A 233 19.47 -9.75 2.95
C GLN A 233 20.98 -9.48 3.02
N ILE A 234 21.37 -8.52 3.85
CA ILE A 234 22.77 -8.18 4.13
C ILE A 234 23.07 -8.32 5.63
N GLU A 235 24.36 -8.30 5.97
CA GLU A 235 24.78 -8.24 7.37
C GLU A 235 24.39 -6.89 7.99
N ALA A 236 23.96 -6.92 9.25
CA ALA A 236 23.56 -5.75 10.02
C ALA A 236 24.07 -5.88 11.45
N ALA A 237 24.00 -4.78 12.23
CA ALA A 237 24.39 -4.79 13.63
C ALA A 237 23.53 -5.78 14.43
N ALA A 238 24.07 -6.29 15.55
CA ALA A 238 23.33 -7.19 16.42
C ALA A 238 22.00 -6.57 16.86
N GLY A 239 20.91 -7.33 16.76
CA GLY A 239 19.56 -6.84 17.05
C GLY A 239 18.93 -6.04 15.91
N THR A 240 19.46 -6.12 14.69
CA THR A 240 18.85 -5.54 13.49
C THR A 240 18.92 -6.51 12.32
N ARG A 241 17.97 -6.38 11.39
CA ARG A 241 18.01 -7.04 10.08
C ARG A 241 17.99 -5.98 8.98
N ALA A 242 18.67 -6.27 7.88
CA ALA A 242 18.75 -5.32 6.77
C ALA A 242 18.62 -6.02 5.41
N VAL A 243 18.00 -5.29 4.48
CA VAL A 243 17.84 -5.67 3.07
C VAL A 243 18.44 -4.56 2.21
N SER A 244 19.39 -4.91 1.35
CA SER A 244 19.83 -4.04 0.26
C SER A 244 18.85 -4.15 -0.91
N ALA A 245 18.42 -2.99 -1.40
CA ALA A 245 17.56 -2.81 -2.55
C ALA A 245 18.32 -2.08 -3.66
N THR A 246 18.78 -2.84 -4.66
CA THR A 246 19.57 -2.30 -5.78
C THR A 246 18.72 -2.21 -7.03
N HIS A 247 18.69 -1.03 -7.64
CA HIS A 247 17.96 -0.79 -8.89
C HIS A 247 18.79 0.07 -9.85
N PRO A 248 18.87 -0.28 -11.15
CA PRO A 248 19.78 0.37 -12.12
C PRO A 248 19.68 1.90 -12.18
N LEU A 249 18.46 2.43 -12.05
CA LEU A 249 18.20 3.88 -12.12
C LEU A 249 18.12 4.58 -10.76
N LEU A 250 17.87 3.85 -9.66
CA LEU A 250 17.70 4.46 -8.34
C LEU A 250 18.97 4.37 -7.50
N GLY A 251 19.90 3.48 -7.85
CA GLY A 251 21.05 3.15 -7.02
C GLY A 251 20.70 2.10 -5.98
N GLU A 252 21.30 2.23 -4.80
CA GLU A 252 21.14 1.31 -3.68
C GLU A 252 20.44 2.00 -2.52
N PHE A 253 19.44 1.33 -1.96
CA PHE A 253 18.76 1.70 -0.71
C PHE A 253 18.89 0.56 0.29
N ILE A 254 18.86 0.88 1.58
CA ILE A 254 18.88 -0.12 2.65
C ILE A 254 17.59 0.04 3.46
N LEU A 255 16.81 -1.04 3.55
CA LEU A 255 15.77 -1.15 4.57
C LEU A 255 16.35 -1.86 5.78
N ALA A 256 16.44 -1.16 6.90
CA ALA A 256 16.83 -1.74 8.19
C ALA A 256 15.61 -1.82 9.12
N CYS A 257 15.46 -2.94 9.80
CA CYS A 257 14.45 -3.12 10.83
C CYS A 257 15.10 -3.52 12.16
N GLU A 258 14.54 -2.99 13.25
CA GLU A 258 14.92 -3.34 14.60
C GLU A 258 14.40 -4.74 14.96
N GLY A 259 15.23 -5.50 15.67
CA GLY A 259 14.91 -6.83 16.16
C GLY A 259 15.35 -7.96 15.22
N GLU A 260 15.25 -9.17 15.76
CA GLU A 260 15.57 -10.41 15.06
C GLU A 260 14.30 -10.99 14.42
N VAL A 261 13.75 -10.27 13.43
CA VAL A 261 12.55 -10.70 12.70
C VAL A 261 12.91 -11.54 11.47
N PRO A 262 12.14 -12.60 11.14
CA PRO A 262 12.34 -13.35 9.91
C PRO A 262 12.13 -12.46 8.68
N LEU A 263 13.09 -12.47 7.76
CA LEU A 263 12.93 -11.85 6.44
C LEU A 263 12.39 -12.89 5.46
N LEU A 264 11.31 -12.54 4.76
CA LEU A 264 10.68 -13.37 3.75
C LEU A 264 10.86 -12.72 2.39
N PHE A 265 11.18 -13.53 1.38
CA PHE A 265 11.40 -13.06 0.01
C PHE A 265 10.52 -13.86 -0.94
N THR A 266 9.93 -13.14 -1.90
CA THR A 266 9.19 -13.71 -3.03
C THR A 266 9.38 -12.79 -4.23
N GLU A 267 8.99 -13.27 -5.39
CA GLU A 267 9.01 -12.48 -6.63
C GLU A 267 7.70 -11.73 -6.84
N ASN A 268 7.77 -10.53 -7.41
CA ASN A 268 6.60 -9.76 -7.85
C ASN A 268 6.13 -10.22 -9.24
N ASP A 269 5.85 -11.51 -9.37
CA ASP A 269 5.40 -12.13 -10.62
C ASP A 269 3.93 -12.52 -10.54
N THR A 270 3.26 -12.52 -11.70
CA THR A 270 1.90 -13.04 -11.80
C THR A 270 1.88 -14.52 -11.47
N ASN A 271 0.94 -14.96 -10.63
CA ASN A 271 0.70 -16.37 -10.34
C ASN A 271 -0.15 -16.99 -11.46
N HIS A 272 0.49 -17.36 -12.57
CA HIS A 272 -0.18 -17.97 -13.72
C HIS A 272 -0.87 -19.28 -13.37
N ALA A 273 -0.29 -20.10 -12.48
CA ALA A 273 -0.89 -21.36 -12.08
C ALA A 273 -2.29 -21.16 -11.43
N ARG A 274 -2.47 -20.09 -10.66
CA ARG A 274 -3.75 -19.72 -10.05
C ARG A 274 -4.70 -19.07 -11.05
N LEU A 275 -4.22 -18.08 -11.81
CA LEU A 275 -5.08 -17.19 -12.61
C LEU A 275 -5.35 -17.69 -14.03
N PHE A 276 -4.40 -18.43 -14.60
CA PHE A 276 -4.44 -18.91 -15.98
C PHE A 276 -4.08 -20.41 -16.01
N PRO A 277 -4.98 -21.30 -15.53
CA PRO A 277 -4.70 -22.73 -15.43
C PRO A 277 -4.13 -23.31 -16.74
N GLY A 278 -2.97 -23.95 -16.65
CA GLY A 278 -2.24 -24.49 -17.80
C GLY A 278 -1.07 -23.61 -18.28
N GLN A 279 -0.93 -22.39 -17.76
CA GLN A 279 0.25 -21.54 -17.97
C GLN A 279 1.19 -21.63 -16.77
N LYS A 280 2.49 -21.74 -17.04
CA LYS A 280 3.54 -21.67 -16.02
C LYS A 280 4.12 -20.25 -15.98
N ASN A 281 4.58 -19.85 -14.79
CA ASN A 281 5.42 -18.66 -14.61
C ASN A 281 6.78 -18.86 -15.28
#